data_AF-A0A2R5LKX8-F1
#
_entry.id   AF-A0A2R5LKX8-F1
#
_cell.length_a   1.000
_cell.length_b   1.000
_cell.length_c   1.000
_cell.angle_alpha   90.00
_cell.angle_beta   90.00
_cell.angle_gamma   90.00
#
_symmetry.space_group_name_H-M   'P 1'
#
loop_
_entity.id
_entity.type
_entity.pdbx_description
1 polymer ?
#
loop_
_entity_poly.entity_id
_entity_poly.type
_entity_poly.pdbx_seq_one_letter_code
_entity_poly.pdbx_strand_id
1 'polypeptide(L)'
;SYCLLGVSEDCNLQEVKDAFLKLAMKYHPDRGGTAADAAKFDEIKKAYHTVRAYLSKDTSDDVDQVIEKDFNIKHTVPQHRQYLNLEGVGYGTPTQRQKQYDRYRVAQAADRVFEYRTRKAKLGEKNTLVQHNATLAHQYKTTNAIERLVEDLIQESIAKGEFDNLPGFGKPLKFAPENPFVDSMTQKLNQVLINNGFVPEWVMLEKEINEEKQEVRNALSIERAKLGPLPLDSDEKKRWDCVLENLRKPVANINHKINKYNMVVPLPSKQQLHFQLAQVSEKVLKTPGGGKRQTKASTQKSTTHDDKGLLAFLLEKIKP
;
A
#
# COMPACT_ATOMS: atom_id res chain seq x y z
N SER A 1 55.24 -7.69 8.86
CA SER A 1 53.78 -7.52 9.00
C SER A 1 53.36 -7.10 10.41
N TYR A 2 53.81 -7.77 11.47
CA TYR A 2 53.51 -7.39 12.87
C TYR A 2 53.95 -5.97 13.26
N CYS A 3 55.19 -5.58 12.92
CA CYS A 3 55.70 -4.23 13.18
C CYS A 3 54.90 -3.11 12.47
N LEU A 4 54.32 -3.40 11.28
CA LEU A 4 53.55 -2.41 10.51
C LEU A 4 52.20 -2.12 11.17
N LEU A 5 51.58 -3.14 11.79
CA LEU A 5 50.34 -3.01 12.54
C LEU A 5 50.58 -2.52 13.99
N GLY A 6 51.84 -2.49 14.45
CA GLY A 6 52.20 -2.08 15.80
C GLY A 6 51.79 -3.09 16.88
N VAL A 7 51.68 -4.37 16.54
CA VAL A 7 51.32 -5.47 17.45
C VAL A 7 52.50 -6.40 17.71
N SER A 8 52.50 -7.02 18.90
CA SER A 8 53.49 -8.03 19.31
C SER A 8 53.34 -9.32 18.50
N GLU A 9 54.38 -10.16 18.49
CA GLU A 9 54.36 -11.46 17.80
C GLU A 9 53.40 -12.48 18.46
N ASP A 10 53.14 -12.33 19.76
CA ASP A 10 52.21 -13.17 20.55
C ASP A 10 50.77 -12.60 20.64
N CYS A 11 50.39 -11.71 19.72
CA CYS A 11 49.10 -11.00 19.79
C CYS A 11 47.88 -11.88 19.53
N ASN A 12 46.75 -11.52 20.16
CA ASN A 12 45.47 -12.18 19.91
C ASN A 12 44.80 -11.64 18.62
N LEU A 13 43.99 -12.46 17.94
CA LEU A 13 43.28 -12.06 16.71
C LEU A 13 42.43 -10.79 16.88
N GLN A 14 41.85 -10.59 18.07
CA GLN A 14 41.09 -9.36 18.38
C GLN A 14 41.99 -8.13 18.44
N GLU A 15 43.20 -8.24 19.01
CA GLU A 15 44.15 -7.12 19.09
C GLU A 15 44.65 -6.72 17.70
N VAL A 16 44.88 -7.69 16.82
CA VAL A 16 45.24 -7.47 15.42
C VAL A 16 44.12 -6.73 14.67
N LYS A 17 42.85 -7.10 14.92
CA LYS A 17 41.67 -6.42 14.35
C LYS A 17 41.57 -4.98 14.83
N ASP A 18 41.70 -4.75 16.13
CA ASP A 18 41.61 -3.42 16.72
C ASP A 18 42.73 -2.49 16.23
N ALA A 19 43.94 -3.01 16.11
CA ALA A 19 45.09 -2.29 15.56
C ALA A 19 44.86 -1.92 14.09
N PHE A 20 44.36 -2.87 13.28
CA PHE A 20 43.99 -2.63 11.89
C PHE A 20 42.90 -1.55 11.77
N LEU A 21 41.86 -1.62 12.59
CA LEU A 21 40.73 -0.67 12.54
C LEU A 21 41.19 0.76 12.88
N LYS A 22 42.05 0.91 13.90
CA LYS A 22 42.65 2.22 14.26
C LYS A 22 43.49 2.81 13.12
N LEU A 23 44.27 1.98 12.44
CA LEU A 23 45.10 2.42 11.31
C LEU A 23 44.26 2.71 10.05
N ALA A 24 43.28 1.86 9.75
CA ALA A 24 42.32 2.06 8.67
C ALA A 24 41.60 3.39 8.85
N MET A 25 41.08 3.67 10.05
CA MET A 25 40.45 4.94 10.39
C MET A 25 41.34 6.16 10.15
N LYS A 26 42.67 6.02 10.26
CA LYS A 26 43.63 7.12 10.10
C LYS A 26 44.03 7.34 8.64
N TYR A 27 44.23 6.26 7.88
CA TYR A 27 44.80 6.30 6.53
C TYR A 27 43.77 6.12 5.40
N HIS A 28 42.49 5.88 5.70
CA HIS A 28 41.45 5.66 4.68
C HIS A 28 41.29 6.86 3.72
N PRO A 29 41.27 6.65 2.40
CA PRO A 29 41.20 7.73 1.41
C PRO A 29 39.91 8.57 1.52
N ASP A 30 38.77 7.94 1.79
CA ASP A 30 37.48 8.65 1.88
C ASP A 30 37.31 9.54 3.12
N ARG A 31 38.19 9.45 4.11
CA ARG A 31 38.08 10.26 5.35
C ARG A 31 38.61 11.69 5.19
N GLY A 32 39.28 12.01 4.08
CA GLY A 32 39.65 13.38 3.71
C GLY A 32 40.60 14.11 4.66
N GLY A 33 41.32 13.41 5.55
CA GLY A 33 42.30 14.01 6.47
C GLY A 33 43.69 14.17 5.86
N THR A 34 44.54 15.03 6.43
CA THR A 34 45.94 15.23 5.98
C THR A 34 46.83 13.98 6.09
N ALA A 35 46.39 13.00 6.88
CA ALA A 35 47.04 11.70 7.04
C ALA A 35 46.47 10.61 6.13
N ALA A 36 45.47 10.90 5.28
CA ALA A 36 44.89 9.93 4.36
C ALA A 36 45.87 9.63 3.22
N ASP A 37 46.23 8.35 3.07
CA ASP A 37 47.21 7.90 2.08
C ASP A 37 46.83 6.49 1.61
N ALA A 38 46.44 6.38 0.33
CA ALA A 38 45.98 5.13 -0.26
C ALA A 38 47.07 4.06 -0.28
N ALA A 39 48.34 4.45 -0.51
CA ALA A 39 49.45 3.50 -0.57
C ALA A 39 49.72 2.87 0.81
N LYS A 40 49.74 3.70 1.87
CA LYS A 40 49.91 3.21 3.25
C LYS A 40 48.74 2.31 3.67
N PHE A 41 47.52 2.66 3.27
CA PHE A 41 46.34 1.85 3.56
C PHE A 41 46.43 0.44 2.93
N ASP A 42 46.87 0.35 1.68
CA ASP A 42 47.08 -0.95 1.01
C ASP A 42 48.17 -1.79 1.68
N GLU A 43 49.25 -1.17 2.14
CA GLU A 43 50.30 -1.85 2.92
C GLU A 43 49.77 -2.40 4.25
N ILE A 44 48.99 -1.59 4.98
CA ILE A 44 48.33 -1.99 6.23
C ILE A 44 47.37 -3.16 5.98
N LYS A 45 46.59 -3.10 4.89
CA LYS A 45 45.67 -4.19 4.49
C LYS A 45 46.44 -5.48 4.22
N LYS A 46 47.51 -5.42 3.42
CA LYS A 46 48.38 -6.59 3.13
C LYS A 46 48.99 -7.18 4.40
N ALA A 47 49.46 -6.34 5.32
CA ALA A 47 50.03 -6.80 6.58
C ALA A 47 49.00 -7.52 7.46
N TYR A 48 47.78 -6.97 7.57
CA TYR A 48 46.67 -7.61 8.30
C TYR A 48 46.32 -8.98 7.72
N HIS A 49 46.21 -9.10 6.39
CA HIS A 49 45.95 -10.39 5.74
C HIS A 49 47.04 -11.42 6.03
N THR A 50 48.31 -10.99 5.99
CA THR A 50 49.45 -11.88 6.25
C THR A 50 49.44 -12.40 7.70
N VAL A 51 49.20 -11.51 8.66
CA VAL A 51 49.14 -11.85 10.09
C VAL A 51 47.93 -12.74 10.40
N ARG A 52 46.76 -12.38 9.86
CA ARG A 52 45.55 -13.18 10.01
C ARG A 52 45.73 -14.57 9.43
N ALA A 53 46.30 -14.70 8.23
CA ALA A 53 46.56 -16.01 7.60
C ALA A 53 47.51 -16.89 8.44
N TYR A 54 48.45 -16.28 9.17
CA TYR A 54 49.32 -17.02 10.09
C TYR A 54 48.59 -17.49 11.36
N LEU A 55 47.71 -16.65 11.91
CA LEU A 55 46.96 -16.92 13.15
C LEU A 55 45.72 -17.81 12.92
N SER A 56 45.01 -17.67 11.80
CA SER A 56 43.84 -18.46 11.44
C SER A 56 44.24 -19.52 10.41
N LYS A 57 44.55 -20.73 10.88
CA LYS A 57 44.86 -21.88 10.02
C LYS A 57 43.63 -22.47 9.30
N ASP A 58 42.43 -21.98 9.63
CA ASP A 58 41.15 -22.44 9.07
C ASP A 58 40.42 -21.32 8.30
N THR A 59 40.21 -21.61 7.01
CA THR A 59 39.22 -21.07 6.05
C THR A 59 39.29 -19.61 5.56
N SER A 60 39.20 -19.51 4.24
CA SER A 60 39.09 -18.30 3.41
C SER A 60 37.67 -17.71 3.48
N ASP A 61 37.49 -16.67 4.30
CA ASP A 61 36.29 -15.84 4.29
C ASP A 61 36.63 -14.42 3.82
N ASP A 62 35.88 -13.94 2.82
CA ASP A 62 35.99 -12.62 2.18
C ASP A 62 35.99 -11.47 3.21
N VAL A 63 37.08 -10.71 3.18
CA VAL A 63 37.41 -9.70 4.22
C VAL A 63 36.68 -8.38 4.01
N ASP A 64 35.94 -8.22 2.91
CA ASP A 64 35.18 -7.00 2.63
C ASP A 64 33.96 -6.81 3.57
N GLN A 65 33.60 -7.81 4.37
CA GLN A 65 32.51 -7.70 5.36
C GLN A 65 32.95 -7.19 6.74
N VAL A 66 34.25 -7.10 7.06
CA VAL A 66 34.72 -6.74 8.41
C VAL A 66 34.88 -5.23 8.61
N ILE A 67 34.71 -4.43 7.55
CA ILE A 67 34.50 -2.98 7.72
C ILE A 67 33.03 -2.79 8.01
N GLU A 68 32.60 -3.06 9.25
CA GLU A 68 31.42 -2.39 9.79
C GLU A 68 31.70 -0.90 9.63
N LYS A 69 31.06 -0.30 8.62
CA LYS A 69 31.11 1.14 8.44
C LYS A 69 30.31 1.72 9.61
N ASP A 70 30.99 1.87 10.75
CA ASP A 70 30.61 2.79 11.82
C ASP A 70 30.74 4.19 11.26
N PHE A 71 29.85 4.50 10.32
CA PHE A 71 29.48 5.87 10.07
C PHE A 71 28.93 6.35 11.39
N ASN A 72 29.66 7.25 12.05
CA ASN A 72 29.27 7.97 13.25
C ASN A 72 28.06 8.90 12.98
N ILE A 73 27.13 8.48 12.11
CA ILE A 73 25.83 9.07 11.88
C ILE A 73 25.08 8.87 13.19
N LYS A 74 25.11 9.90 14.03
CA LYS A 74 24.12 10.07 15.08
C LYS A 74 22.77 10.22 14.38
N HIS A 75 22.13 9.11 14.06
CA HIS A 75 20.77 9.12 13.58
C HIS A 75 19.94 9.68 14.73
N THR A 76 19.53 10.94 14.65
CA THR A 76 18.54 11.50 15.56
C THR A 76 17.23 10.82 15.22
N VAL A 77 17.01 9.65 15.81
CA VAL A 77 15.77 8.91 15.69
C VAL A 77 14.67 9.83 16.26
N PRO A 78 13.58 10.09 15.53
CA PRO A 78 12.49 10.91 16.03
C PRO A 78 12.06 10.40 17.42
N GLN A 79 12.18 11.24 18.45
CA GLN A 79 12.02 10.89 19.88
C GLN A 79 10.60 10.42 20.25
N HIS A 80 9.68 10.35 19.29
CA HIS A 80 8.27 10.04 19.45
C HIS A 80 7.89 8.68 18.86
N ARG A 81 8.83 7.73 18.80
CA ARG A 81 8.47 6.29 18.77
C ARG A 81 8.03 5.86 20.17
N GLN A 82 6.82 6.24 20.56
CA GLN A 82 6.14 5.57 21.65
C GLN A 82 5.78 4.16 21.15
N TYR A 83 6.59 3.17 21.49
CA TYR A 83 6.15 1.78 21.34
C TYR A 83 4.92 1.59 22.22
N LEU A 84 3.87 0.95 21.68
CA LEU A 84 2.79 0.43 22.50
C LEU A 84 3.42 -0.44 23.59
N ASN A 85 3.28 -0.04 24.85
CA ASN A 85 3.66 -0.89 25.97
C ASN A 85 2.65 -2.05 25.98
N LEU A 86 3.03 -3.18 25.38
CA LEU A 86 2.21 -4.42 25.30
C LEU A 86 2.11 -5.12 26.66
N GLU A 87 2.04 -4.36 27.75
CA GLU A 87 1.98 -4.84 29.14
C GLU A 87 3.10 -5.82 29.52
N GLY A 88 4.23 -5.80 28.79
CA GLY A 88 5.32 -6.75 28.96
C GLY A 88 5.04 -8.16 28.43
N VAL A 89 3.95 -8.36 27.68
CA VAL A 89 3.52 -9.67 27.18
C VAL A 89 4.11 -9.95 25.79
N GLY A 90 4.87 -11.05 25.71
CA GLY A 90 5.40 -11.60 24.46
C GLY A 90 6.89 -11.39 24.24
N TYR A 91 7.48 -12.21 23.38
CA TYR A 91 8.91 -12.21 23.03
C TYR A 91 9.11 -12.19 21.51
N GLY A 92 10.29 -11.76 21.05
CA GLY A 92 10.65 -11.71 19.63
C GLY A 92 10.43 -10.34 18.97
N THR A 93 10.24 -10.35 17.65
CA THR A 93 10.18 -9.10 16.85
C THR A 93 8.93 -8.26 17.20
N PRO A 94 8.92 -6.93 16.96
CA PRO A 94 7.77 -6.08 17.29
C PRO A 94 6.43 -6.59 16.74
N THR A 95 6.43 -7.09 15.50
CA THR A 95 5.22 -7.66 14.86
C THR A 95 4.77 -8.97 15.50
N GLN A 96 5.71 -9.82 15.93
CA GLN A 96 5.39 -11.06 16.65
C GLN A 96 4.79 -10.75 18.03
N ARG A 97 5.37 -9.80 18.76
CA ARG A 97 4.84 -9.34 20.06
C ARG A 97 3.45 -8.72 19.93
N GLN A 98 3.20 -7.92 18.90
CA GLN A 98 1.87 -7.36 18.63
C GLN A 98 0.81 -8.47 18.45
N LYS A 99 1.09 -9.48 17.61
CA LYS A 99 0.18 -10.62 17.40
C LYS A 99 -0.07 -11.42 18.68
N GLN A 100 0.95 -11.58 19.52
CA GLN A 100 0.83 -12.26 20.81
C GLN A 100 -0.02 -11.45 21.79
N TYR A 101 0.19 -10.14 21.87
CA TYR A 101 -0.60 -9.25 22.71
C TYR A 101 -2.06 -9.18 22.27
N ASP A 102 -2.34 -9.15 20.97
CA ASP A 102 -3.71 -9.21 20.47
C ASP A 102 -4.41 -10.51 20.91
N ARG A 103 -3.72 -11.66 20.88
CA ARG A 103 -4.24 -12.93 21.40
C ARG A 103 -4.49 -12.87 22.92
N TYR A 104 -3.54 -12.33 23.67
CA TYR A 104 -3.66 -12.15 25.12
C TYR A 104 -4.86 -11.27 25.50
N ARG A 105 -5.06 -10.17 24.78
CA ARG A 105 -6.18 -9.25 24.99
C ARG A 105 -7.53 -9.92 24.73
N VAL A 106 -7.64 -10.72 23.67
CA VAL A 106 -8.87 -11.48 23.38
C VAL A 106 -9.16 -12.52 24.48
N ALA A 107 -8.15 -13.24 24.94
CA ALA A 107 -8.30 -14.21 26.02
C ALA A 107 -8.79 -13.54 27.31
N GLN A 108 -8.15 -12.44 27.72
CA GLN A 108 -8.54 -11.71 28.92
C GLN A 108 -9.96 -11.13 28.82
N ALA A 109 -10.38 -10.69 27.62
CA ALA A 109 -11.75 -10.23 27.39
C ALA A 109 -12.76 -11.39 27.56
N ALA A 110 -12.44 -12.59 27.07
CA ALA A 110 -13.28 -13.77 27.25
C ALA A 110 -13.40 -14.16 28.73
N ASP A 111 -12.29 -14.12 29.49
CA ASP A 111 -12.28 -14.40 30.93
C ASP A 111 -13.14 -13.38 31.70
N ARG A 112 -13.02 -12.09 31.40
CA ARG A 112 -13.86 -11.04 32.01
C ARG A 112 -15.35 -11.25 31.72
N VAL A 113 -15.70 -11.64 30.48
CA VAL A 113 -17.09 -11.96 30.11
C VAL A 113 -17.59 -13.19 30.86
N PHE A 114 -16.75 -14.22 30.98
CA PHE A 114 -17.07 -15.42 31.76
C PHE A 114 -17.30 -15.09 33.23
N GLU A 115 -16.37 -14.37 33.87
CA GLU A 115 -16.52 -13.92 35.26
C GLU A 115 -17.78 -13.09 35.47
N TYR A 116 -18.11 -12.18 34.55
CA TYR A 116 -19.33 -11.39 34.62
C TYR A 116 -20.58 -12.28 34.56
N ARG A 117 -20.61 -13.25 33.64
CA ARG A 117 -21.72 -14.21 33.53
C ARG A 117 -21.83 -15.08 34.78
N THR A 118 -20.72 -15.56 35.33
CA THR A 118 -20.69 -16.33 36.58
C THR A 118 -21.14 -15.50 37.77
N ARG A 119 -20.72 -14.23 37.86
CA ARG A 119 -21.16 -13.29 38.90
C ARG A 119 -22.66 -13.00 38.79
N LYS A 120 -23.16 -12.79 37.57
CA LYS A 120 -24.59 -12.59 37.30
C LYS A 120 -25.41 -13.84 37.68
N ALA A 121 -24.92 -15.03 37.37
CA ALA A 121 -25.57 -16.29 37.75
C ALA A 121 -25.59 -16.47 39.28
N LYS A 122 -24.48 -16.18 39.97
CA LYS A 122 -24.38 -16.22 41.44
C LYS A 122 -25.26 -15.17 42.13
N LEU A 123 -25.50 -14.01 41.50
CA LEU A 123 -26.40 -12.97 42.01
C LEU A 123 -27.87 -13.41 41.99
N GLY A 124 -28.24 -14.39 41.15
CA GLY A 124 -29.59 -14.96 41.10
C GLY A 124 -30.00 -15.77 42.33
N GLU A 125 -29.04 -16.18 43.18
CA GLU A 125 -29.30 -17.07 44.33
C GLU A 125 -29.20 -16.41 45.72
N LYS A 126 -28.72 -15.15 45.85
CA LYS A 126 -28.55 -14.53 47.18
C LYS A 126 -29.05 -13.09 47.24
N ASN A 127 -30.24 -12.94 47.84
CA ASN A 127 -30.94 -11.70 48.14
C ASN A 127 -30.50 -11.04 49.46
N THR A 128 -29.22 -11.10 49.83
CA THR A 128 -28.78 -10.66 51.18
C THR A 128 -27.45 -9.92 51.14
N LEU A 129 -27.45 -8.68 50.64
CA LEU A 129 -26.46 -7.62 50.98
C LEU A 129 -27.01 -6.26 50.50
N VAL A 130 -28.18 -5.91 51.04
CA VAL A 130 -29.08 -4.83 50.57
C VAL A 130 -28.77 -3.45 51.18
N GLN A 131 -27.78 -3.29 52.07
CA GLN A 131 -27.69 -2.03 52.83
C GLN A 131 -26.92 -0.89 52.14
N HIS A 132 -25.88 -1.17 51.34
CA HIS A 132 -25.22 -0.12 50.54
C HIS A 132 -25.83 0.02 49.12
N ASN A 133 -26.65 -0.94 48.72
CA ASN A 133 -27.33 -0.96 47.43
C ASN A 133 -28.74 -0.36 47.47
N ALA A 134 -29.28 0.05 48.62
CA ALA A 134 -30.65 0.59 48.67
C ALA A 134 -30.77 1.97 47.98
N THR A 135 -29.75 2.83 48.11
CA THR A 135 -29.70 4.14 47.45
C THR A 135 -29.44 4.01 45.94
N LEU A 136 -28.50 3.15 45.56
CA LEU A 136 -28.27 2.79 44.16
C LEU A 136 -29.47 2.05 43.58
N ALA A 137 -30.14 1.15 44.30
CA ALA A 137 -31.33 0.44 43.85
C ALA A 137 -32.57 1.34 43.78
N HIS A 138 -32.65 2.40 44.60
CA HIS A 138 -33.63 3.47 44.41
C HIS A 138 -33.32 4.27 43.14
N GLN A 139 -32.05 4.55 42.85
CA GLN A 139 -31.62 5.12 41.56
C GLN A 139 -31.87 4.14 40.39
N TYR A 140 -31.67 2.84 40.56
CA TYR A 140 -31.94 1.81 39.54
C TYR A 140 -33.45 1.54 39.37
N LYS A 141 -34.27 1.74 40.41
CA LYS A 141 -35.74 1.71 40.32
C LYS A 141 -36.28 2.97 39.65
N THR A 142 -35.70 4.15 39.89
CA THR A 142 -36.06 5.36 39.17
C THR A 142 -35.54 5.35 37.73
N THR A 143 -34.38 4.75 37.42
CA THR A 143 -33.95 4.57 36.02
C THR A 143 -34.84 3.57 35.29
N ASN A 144 -35.27 2.47 35.91
CA ASN A 144 -36.25 1.56 35.29
C ASN A 144 -37.66 2.19 35.20
N ALA A 145 -38.02 3.12 36.10
CA ALA A 145 -39.25 3.89 35.98
C ALA A 145 -39.18 4.92 34.85
N ILE A 146 -38.01 5.56 34.65
CA ILE A 146 -37.76 6.44 33.52
C ILE A 146 -37.72 5.63 32.22
N GLU A 147 -37.01 4.50 32.16
CA GLU A 147 -36.98 3.61 31.00
C GLU A 147 -38.37 3.07 30.68
N ARG A 148 -39.18 2.71 31.69
CA ARG A 148 -40.57 2.28 31.50
C ARG A 148 -41.47 3.44 31.06
N LEU A 149 -41.32 4.63 31.62
CA LEU A 149 -42.05 5.82 31.16
C LEU A 149 -41.66 6.19 29.73
N VAL A 150 -40.38 6.10 29.38
CA VAL A 150 -39.86 6.33 28.03
C VAL A 150 -40.40 5.28 27.08
N GLU A 151 -40.44 4.01 27.47
CA GLU A 151 -41.05 2.94 26.67
C GLU A 151 -42.55 3.17 26.50
N ASP A 152 -43.29 3.49 27.57
CA ASP A 152 -44.72 3.80 27.49
C ASP A 152 -44.97 5.03 26.57
N LEU A 153 -44.11 6.06 26.64
CA LEU A 153 -44.12 7.22 25.72
C LEU A 153 -43.82 6.83 24.28
N ILE A 154 -42.83 5.98 24.05
CA ILE A 154 -42.49 5.48 22.72
C ILE A 154 -43.66 4.68 22.14
N GLN A 155 -44.28 3.80 22.93
CA GLN A 155 -45.45 3.03 22.52
C GLN A 155 -46.65 3.93 22.25
N GLU A 156 -46.88 4.96 23.06
CA GLU A 156 -47.94 5.95 22.84
C GLU A 156 -47.69 6.76 21.55
N SER A 157 -46.45 7.19 21.31
CA SER A 157 -46.06 7.89 20.08
C SER A 157 -46.13 6.99 18.84
N ILE A 158 -45.81 5.69 18.95
CA ILE A 158 -46.02 4.70 17.88
C ILE A 158 -47.52 4.52 17.62
N ALA A 159 -48.35 4.38 18.65
CA ALA A 159 -49.80 4.24 18.51
C ALA A 159 -50.46 5.48 17.90
N LYS A 160 -49.92 6.68 18.18
CA LYS A 160 -50.32 7.94 17.55
C LYS A 160 -49.83 8.09 16.11
N GLY A 161 -48.95 7.21 15.64
CA GLY A 161 -48.35 7.30 14.30
C GLY A 161 -47.35 8.46 14.18
N GLU A 162 -46.79 8.98 15.28
CA GLU A 162 -45.82 10.09 15.25
C GLU A 162 -44.49 9.69 14.56
N PHE A 163 -44.25 8.39 14.42
CA PHE A 163 -43.11 7.85 13.68
C PHE A 163 -43.39 7.63 12.19
N ASP A 164 -44.65 7.72 11.77
CA ASP A 164 -45.03 7.60 10.36
C ASP A 164 -44.73 8.93 9.64
N ASN A 165 -43.94 8.89 8.57
CA ASN A 165 -43.50 10.05 7.79
C ASN A 165 -42.49 10.99 8.49
N LEU A 166 -41.61 10.43 9.33
CA LEU A 166 -40.45 11.17 9.84
C LEU A 166 -39.65 11.84 8.70
N PRO A 167 -39.04 13.02 8.94
CA PRO A 167 -38.24 13.71 7.94
C PRO A 167 -37.05 12.84 7.52
N GLY A 168 -37.15 12.21 6.35
CA GLY A 168 -36.14 11.27 5.85
C GLY A 168 -36.60 9.81 5.76
N PHE A 169 -37.81 9.48 6.21
CA PHE A 169 -38.40 8.15 6.04
C PHE A 169 -38.46 7.75 4.55
N GLY A 170 -37.95 6.57 4.21
CA GLY A 170 -37.85 6.08 2.84
C GLY A 170 -36.79 6.75 1.95
N LYS A 171 -36.14 7.83 2.42
CA LYS A 171 -35.02 8.44 1.68
C LYS A 171 -33.75 7.65 1.97
N PRO A 172 -32.85 7.46 0.97
CA PRO A 172 -31.57 6.82 1.23
C PRO A 172 -30.81 7.58 2.32
N LEU A 173 -30.17 6.83 3.23
CA LEU A 173 -29.32 7.41 4.26
C LEU A 173 -28.32 8.36 3.60
N LYS A 174 -28.29 9.61 4.05
CA LYS A 174 -27.22 10.53 3.70
C LYS A 174 -25.99 10.06 4.44
N PHE A 175 -25.17 9.22 3.81
CA PHE A 175 -23.82 8.96 4.29
C PHE A 175 -23.09 10.30 4.28
N ALA A 176 -23.02 10.97 5.44
CA ALA A 176 -22.10 12.07 5.61
C ALA A 176 -20.71 11.47 5.34
N PRO A 177 -19.97 11.96 4.33
CA PRO A 177 -18.63 11.47 4.05
C PRO A 177 -17.64 12.04 5.07
N GLU A 178 -18.06 12.16 6.34
CA GLU A 178 -17.19 12.54 7.42
C GLU A 178 -16.32 11.34 7.73
N ASN A 179 -15.24 11.21 6.96
CA ASN A 179 -14.17 10.30 7.28
C ASN A 179 -13.60 10.73 8.64
N PRO A 180 -13.75 9.94 9.73
CA PRO A 180 -13.29 10.33 11.07
C PRO A 180 -11.78 10.60 11.13
N PHE A 181 -11.04 10.17 10.12
CA PHE A 181 -9.59 10.35 10.00
C PHE A 181 -9.17 11.61 9.25
N VAL A 182 -10.12 12.41 8.74
CA VAL A 182 -9.83 13.64 7.98
C VAL A 182 -10.43 14.84 8.72
N ASP A 183 -9.62 15.88 8.95
CA ASP A 183 -10.07 17.12 9.59
C ASP A 183 -11.21 17.81 8.82
N SER A 184 -12.10 18.51 9.56
CA SER A 184 -13.28 19.18 9.03
C SER A 184 -12.94 20.19 7.92
N MET A 185 -11.81 20.90 8.06
CA MET A 185 -11.36 21.86 7.05
C MET A 185 -10.98 21.17 5.74
N THR A 186 -10.22 20.08 5.82
CA THR A 186 -9.79 19.29 4.65
C THR A 186 -10.99 18.65 3.95
N GLN A 187 -11.97 18.15 4.69
CA GLN A 187 -13.19 17.60 4.09
C GLN A 187 -13.98 18.65 3.32
N LYS A 188 -14.18 19.85 3.91
CA LYS A 188 -14.88 20.96 3.24
C LYS A 188 -14.13 21.41 2.00
N LEU A 189 -12.79 21.48 2.05
CA LEU A 189 -11.98 21.77 0.87
C LEU A 189 -12.19 20.73 -0.24
N ASN A 190 -12.11 19.44 0.10
CA ASN A 190 -12.34 18.37 -0.85
C ASN A 190 -13.77 18.42 -1.44
N GLN A 191 -14.78 18.74 -0.64
CA GLN A 191 -16.15 18.95 -1.12
C GLN A 191 -16.25 20.12 -2.09
N VAL A 192 -15.62 21.25 -1.80
CA VAL A 192 -15.59 22.42 -2.70
C VAL A 192 -14.88 22.07 -4.02
N LEU A 193 -13.77 21.34 -3.95
CA LEU A 193 -13.06 20.87 -5.14
C LEU A 193 -13.95 19.94 -5.99
N ILE A 194 -14.63 18.97 -5.37
CA ILE A 194 -15.56 18.07 -6.06
C ILE A 194 -16.72 18.85 -6.68
N ASN A 195 -17.32 19.79 -5.96
CA ASN A 195 -18.44 20.60 -6.43
C ASN A 195 -18.04 21.49 -7.62
N ASN A 196 -16.81 21.98 -7.64
CA ASN A 196 -16.24 22.74 -8.76
C ASN A 196 -15.79 21.84 -9.92
N GLY A 197 -15.95 20.52 -9.82
CA GLY A 197 -15.51 19.57 -10.84
C GLY A 197 -14.00 19.48 -10.97
N PHE A 198 -13.24 19.80 -9.91
CA PHE A 198 -11.79 19.69 -9.91
C PHE A 198 -11.36 18.22 -9.89
N VAL A 199 -10.61 17.82 -10.90
CA VAL A 199 -10.15 16.44 -11.08
C VAL A 199 -8.64 16.38 -10.86
N PRO A 200 -8.14 15.47 -9.98
CA PRO A 200 -6.70 15.30 -9.78
C PRO A 200 -5.95 14.98 -11.07
N GLU A 201 -4.70 15.46 -11.17
CA GLU A 201 -3.87 15.29 -12.36
C GLU A 201 -3.74 13.82 -12.80
N TRP A 202 -3.53 12.90 -11.86
CA TRP A 202 -3.40 11.48 -12.18
C TRP A 202 -4.68 10.88 -12.78
N VAL A 203 -5.87 11.36 -12.42
CA VAL A 203 -7.13 10.91 -13.02
C VAL A 203 -7.22 11.36 -14.48
N MET A 204 -6.79 12.59 -14.77
CA MET A 204 -6.73 13.08 -16.16
C MET A 204 -5.72 12.27 -16.98
N LEU A 205 -4.53 12.01 -16.42
CA LEU A 205 -3.52 11.18 -17.06
C LEU A 205 -4.02 9.74 -17.31
N GLU A 206 -4.77 9.15 -16.37
CA GLU A 206 -5.37 7.83 -16.54
C GLU A 206 -6.32 7.79 -17.74
N LYS A 207 -7.18 8.81 -17.86
CA LYS A 207 -8.12 8.95 -18.97
C LYS A 207 -7.37 9.07 -20.29
N GLU A 208 -6.39 9.97 -20.36
CA GLU A 208 -5.59 10.21 -21.56
C GLU A 208 -4.82 8.94 -21.99
N ILE A 209 -4.19 8.23 -21.05
CA ILE A 209 -3.50 6.97 -21.32
C ILE A 209 -4.47 5.92 -21.88
N ASN A 210 -5.69 5.83 -21.33
CA ASN A 210 -6.67 4.86 -21.79
C ASN A 210 -7.20 5.18 -23.20
N GLU A 211 -7.42 6.47 -23.50
CA GLU A 211 -7.79 6.94 -24.83
C GLU A 211 -6.70 6.60 -25.86
N GLU A 212 -5.44 6.95 -25.59
CA GLU A 212 -4.32 6.63 -26.49
C GLU A 212 -4.11 5.12 -26.68
N LYS A 213 -4.25 4.33 -25.60
CA LYS A 213 -4.21 2.86 -25.70
C LYS A 213 -5.32 2.34 -26.60
N GLN A 214 -6.50 2.95 -26.55
CA GLN A 214 -7.62 2.55 -27.39
C GLN A 214 -7.40 2.94 -28.86
N GLU A 215 -6.84 4.12 -29.12
CA GLU A 215 -6.46 4.55 -30.47
C GLU A 215 -5.47 3.57 -31.12
N VAL A 216 -4.42 3.16 -30.40
CA VAL A 216 -3.46 2.16 -30.90
C VAL A 216 -4.15 0.82 -31.18
N ARG A 217 -5.05 0.37 -30.32
CA ARG A 217 -5.81 -0.88 -30.54
C ARG A 217 -6.74 -0.77 -31.76
N ASN A 218 -7.39 0.37 -31.94
CA ASN A 218 -8.27 0.64 -33.08
C ASN A 218 -7.46 0.70 -34.39
N ALA A 219 -6.29 1.33 -34.39
CA ALA A 219 -5.40 1.34 -35.55
C ALA A 219 -4.97 -0.08 -35.94
N LEU A 220 -4.56 -0.90 -34.95
CA LEU A 220 -4.21 -2.30 -35.18
C LEU A 220 -5.39 -3.13 -35.70
N SER A 221 -6.61 -2.90 -35.20
CA SER A 221 -7.80 -3.63 -35.63
C SER A 221 -8.22 -3.27 -37.06
N ILE A 222 -8.10 -1.98 -37.45
CA ILE A 222 -8.35 -1.50 -38.81
C ILE A 222 -7.36 -2.13 -39.79
N GLU A 223 -6.06 -2.12 -39.47
CA GLU A 223 -5.05 -2.75 -40.34
C GLU A 223 -5.24 -4.27 -40.39
N ARG A 224 -5.56 -4.91 -39.26
CA ARG A 224 -5.87 -6.34 -39.22
C ARG A 224 -7.05 -6.72 -40.11
N ALA A 225 -8.07 -5.86 -40.23
CA ALA A 225 -9.25 -6.09 -41.06
C ALA A 225 -8.94 -6.04 -42.57
N LYS A 226 -7.86 -5.36 -42.97
CA LYS A 226 -7.38 -5.33 -44.36
C LYS A 226 -6.58 -6.57 -44.74
N LEU A 227 -6.07 -7.31 -43.76
CA LEU A 227 -5.26 -8.51 -43.96
C LEU A 227 -6.12 -9.77 -44.12
N GLY A 228 -5.61 -10.74 -44.87
CA GLY A 228 -6.26 -12.03 -45.12
C GLY A 228 -6.34 -12.98 -43.90
N PRO A 229 -6.81 -14.23 -44.12
CA PRO A 229 -6.76 -15.28 -43.11
C PRO A 229 -5.30 -15.65 -42.79
N LEU A 230 -5.04 -16.15 -41.58
CA LEU A 230 -3.73 -16.73 -41.26
C LEU A 230 -3.53 -18.02 -42.08
N PRO A 231 -2.30 -18.36 -42.52
CA PRO A 231 -1.04 -17.63 -42.38
C PRO A 231 -0.92 -16.42 -43.32
N LEU A 232 -0.33 -15.33 -42.82
CA LEU A 232 -0.11 -14.10 -43.60
C LEU A 232 0.90 -14.34 -44.72
N ASP A 233 0.65 -13.73 -45.88
CA ASP A 233 1.61 -13.71 -46.98
C ASP A 233 2.87 -12.89 -46.60
N SER A 234 3.99 -13.14 -47.28
CA SER A 234 5.26 -12.44 -47.04
C SER A 234 5.11 -10.92 -47.19
N ASP A 235 4.32 -10.46 -48.16
CA ASP A 235 4.12 -9.02 -48.38
C ASP A 235 3.11 -8.42 -47.40
N GLU A 236 2.11 -9.19 -46.96
CA GLU A 236 1.21 -8.82 -45.87
C GLU A 236 1.94 -8.68 -44.53
N LYS A 237 2.92 -9.58 -44.28
CA LYS A 237 3.78 -9.51 -43.09
C LYS A 237 4.64 -8.25 -43.08
N LYS A 238 5.29 -7.92 -44.19
CA LYS A 238 6.06 -6.67 -44.31
C LYS A 238 5.20 -5.42 -44.06
N ARG A 239 3.96 -5.41 -44.57
CA ARG A 239 3.00 -4.32 -44.33
C ARG A 239 2.65 -4.21 -42.84
N TRP A 240 2.40 -5.35 -42.18
CA TRP A 240 2.14 -5.39 -40.75
C TRP A 240 3.34 -4.88 -39.93
N ASP A 241 4.55 -5.32 -40.26
CA ASP A 241 5.77 -4.87 -39.58
C ASP A 241 5.99 -3.35 -39.74
N CYS A 242 5.68 -2.79 -40.92
CA CYS A 242 5.71 -1.34 -41.15
C CYS A 242 4.71 -0.58 -40.26
N VAL A 243 3.49 -1.12 -40.11
CA VAL A 243 2.48 -0.55 -39.19
C VAL A 243 2.98 -0.58 -37.75
N LEU A 244 3.62 -1.67 -37.33
CA LEU A 244 4.18 -1.78 -35.98
C LEU A 244 5.29 -0.74 -35.72
N GLU A 245 6.17 -0.50 -36.70
CA GLU A 245 7.21 0.54 -36.57
C GLU A 245 6.61 1.94 -36.47
N ASN A 246 5.54 2.24 -37.22
CA ASN A 246 4.85 3.53 -37.11
C ASN A 246 4.21 3.73 -35.71
N LEU A 247 3.65 2.66 -35.13
CA LEU A 247 3.02 2.69 -33.80
C LEU A 247 4.04 2.69 -32.64
N ARG A 248 5.31 2.43 -32.92
CA ARG A 248 6.37 2.40 -31.89
C ARG A 248 6.54 3.74 -31.18
N LYS A 249 6.46 4.86 -31.92
CA LYS A 249 6.57 6.22 -31.36
C LYS A 249 5.38 6.57 -30.44
N PRO A 250 4.11 6.41 -30.87
CA PRO A 250 2.96 6.57 -29.98
C PRO A 250 3.04 5.72 -28.71
N VAL A 251 3.44 4.45 -28.83
CA VAL A 251 3.57 3.55 -27.68
C VAL A 251 4.66 4.01 -26.70
N ALA A 252 5.78 4.54 -27.20
CA ALA A 252 6.80 5.13 -26.35
C ALA A 252 6.27 6.34 -25.55
N ASN A 253 5.44 7.19 -26.19
CA ASN A 253 4.80 8.32 -25.52
C ASN A 253 3.80 7.85 -24.43
N ILE A 254 2.98 6.84 -24.74
CA ILE A 254 2.08 6.20 -23.77
C ILE A 254 2.88 5.69 -22.57
N ASN A 255 4.02 5.01 -22.80
CA ASN A 255 4.86 4.49 -21.72
C ASN A 255 5.50 5.59 -20.87
N HIS A 256 5.85 6.72 -21.48
CA HIS A 256 6.30 7.90 -20.74
C HIS A 256 5.20 8.46 -19.83
N LYS A 257 3.96 8.57 -20.34
CA LYS A 257 2.79 8.97 -19.55
C LYS A 257 2.48 7.98 -18.42
N ILE A 258 2.61 6.68 -18.67
CA ILE A 258 2.46 5.63 -17.65
C ILE A 258 3.49 5.81 -16.53
N ASN A 259 4.75 6.12 -16.87
CA ASN A 259 5.76 6.42 -15.85
C ASN A 259 5.37 7.63 -15.00
N LYS A 260 4.94 8.73 -15.63
CA LYS A 260 4.45 9.92 -14.91
C LYS A 260 3.25 9.57 -14.01
N TYR A 261 2.28 8.82 -14.53
CA TYR A 261 1.12 8.35 -13.77
C TYR A 261 1.53 7.53 -12.54
N ASN A 262 2.43 6.56 -12.72
CA ASN A 262 2.92 5.72 -11.63
C ASN A 262 3.65 6.50 -10.53
N MET A 263 4.28 7.63 -10.86
CA MET A 263 4.92 8.52 -9.91
C MET A 263 3.92 9.39 -9.12
N VAL A 264 2.78 9.75 -9.72
CA VAL A 264 1.80 10.69 -9.12
C VAL A 264 0.66 9.96 -8.41
N VAL A 265 0.37 8.71 -8.79
CA VAL A 265 -0.73 7.94 -8.21
C VAL A 265 -0.52 7.68 -6.71
N PRO A 266 -1.51 8.04 -5.85
CA PRO A 266 -1.40 7.82 -4.40
C PRO A 266 -1.49 6.34 -3.97
N LEU A 267 -2.09 5.48 -4.80
CA LEU A 267 -2.37 4.09 -4.46
C LEU A 267 -1.48 3.13 -5.26
N PRO A 268 -0.58 2.36 -4.63
CA PRO A 268 0.28 1.41 -5.35
C PRO A 268 -0.50 0.38 -6.18
N SER A 269 -1.68 -0.02 -5.73
CA SER A 269 -2.57 -0.95 -6.44
C SER A 269 -3.12 -0.42 -7.77
N LYS A 270 -3.05 0.90 -7.99
CA LYS A 270 -3.52 1.56 -9.21
C LYS A 270 -2.40 1.80 -10.22
N GLN A 271 -1.14 1.52 -9.88
CA GLN A 271 -0.04 1.66 -10.82
C GLN A 271 -0.21 0.74 -12.03
N GLN A 272 0.22 1.22 -13.20
CA GLN A 272 0.08 0.54 -14.47
C GLN A 272 1.42 0.02 -15.00
N LEU A 273 1.38 -1.13 -15.67
CA LEU A 273 2.51 -1.65 -16.42
C LEU A 273 2.62 -0.95 -17.77
N HIS A 274 3.84 -0.97 -18.34
CA HIS A 274 4.08 -0.45 -19.69
C HIS A 274 3.23 -1.18 -20.72
N PHE A 275 2.78 -0.41 -21.70
CA PHE A 275 2.04 -0.89 -22.84
C PHE A 275 3.00 -1.56 -23.84
N GLN A 276 2.90 -2.89 -23.92
CA GLN A 276 3.74 -3.71 -24.78
C GLN A 276 3.07 -3.95 -26.13
N LEU A 277 3.60 -3.33 -27.18
CA LEU A 277 3.05 -3.42 -28.54
C LEU A 277 3.05 -4.87 -29.07
N ALA A 278 4.11 -5.64 -28.83
CA ALA A 278 4.24 -7.02 -29.30
C ALA A 278 3.06 -7.90 -28.83
N GLN A 279 2.80 -7.92 -27.52
CA GLN A 279 1.71 -8.71 -26.94
C GLN A 279 0.33 -8.28 -27.46
N VAL A 280 0.12 -6.98 -27.66
CA VAL A 280 -1.15 -6.46 -28.17
C VAL A 280 -1.32 -6.85 -29.64
N SER A 281 -0.28 -6.72 -30.45
CA SER A 281 -0.31 -7.10 -31.87
C SER A 281 -0.60 -8.58 -32.07
N GLU A 282 0.02 -9.46 -31.27
CA GLU A 282 -0.26 -10.90 -31.31
C GLU A 282 -1.70 -11.24 -30.91
N LYS A 283 -2.23 -10.58 -29.87
CA LYS A 283 -3.62 -10.74 -29.45
C LYS A 283 -4.59 -10.32 -30.56
N VAL A 284 -4.31 -9.21 -31.23
CA VAL A 284 -5.12 -8.73 -32.36
C VAL A 284 -5.02 -9.68 -33.55
N LEU A 285 -3.83 -10.24 -33.85
CA LEU A 285 -3.65 -11.22 -34.93
C LEU A 285 -4.42 -12.53 -34.67
N LYS A 286 -4.36 -13.04 -33.44
CA LYS A 286 -5.04 -14.27 -32.99
C LYS A 286 -6.55 -14.12 -32.88
N THR A 287 -7.05 -12.90 -32.64
CA THR A 287 -8.48 -12.63 -32.64
C THR A 287 -8.98 -12.77 -34.08
N PRO A 288 -9.84 -13.75 -34.40
CA PRO A 288 -10.34 -13.92 -35.75
C PRO A 288 -11.09 -12.65 -36.13
N GLY A 289 -10.56 -11.91 -37.11
CA GLY A 289 -11.21 -10.71 -37.60
C GLY A 289 -12.60 -11.10 -38.11
N GLY A 290 -13.65 -10.50 -37.56
CA GLY A 290 -15.03 -10.59 -38.06
C GLY A 290 -15.20 -9.91 -39.43
N GLY A 291 -14.20 -10.00 -40.30
CA GLY A 291 -14.21 -9.48 -41.65
C GLY A 291 -15.06 -10.37 -42.55
N LYS A 292 -16.38 -10.15 -42.53
CA LYS A 292 -17.20 -10.42 -43.70
C LYS A 292 -16.59 -9.65 -44.87
N ARG A 293 -16.12 -10.37 -45.88
CA ARG A 293 -15.75 -9.84 -47.19
C ARG A 293 -16.89 -8.93 -47.66
N GLN A 294 -16.71 -7.61 -47.62
CA GLN A 294 -17.74 -6.67 -48.08
C GLN A 294 -17.81 -6.75 -49.61
N THR A 295 -18.63 -7.65 -50.13
CA THR A 295 -19.25 -7.48 -51.45
C THR A 295 -20.28 -6.36 -51.30
N LYS A 296 -20.09 -5.28 -52.07
CA LYS A 296 -20.96 -4.11 -52.08
C LYS A 296 -22.43 -4.50 -52.19
N ALA A 297 -23.21 -4.22 -51.15
CA ALA A 297 -24.65 -4.02 -51.24
C ALA A 297 -25.09 -3.13 -50.08
N SER A 298 -25.56 -1.94 -50.43
CA SER A 298 -26.18 -0.97 -49.56
C SER A 298 -27.40 -1.58 -48.86
N THR A 299 -27.47 -1.54 -47.53
CA THR A 299 -28.73 -1.49 -46.79
C THR A 299 -28.49 -0.83 -45.44
N GLN A 300 -29.07 0.36 -45.26
CA GLN A 300 -29.20 1.01 -43.96
C GLN A 300 -30.09 0.15 -43.06
N LYS A 301 -29.60 -0.20 -41.87
CA LYS A 301 -30.45 -0.61 -40.75
C LYS A 301 -29.87 -0.11 -39.44
N SER A 302 -30.66 0.73 -38.79
CA SER A 302 -30.54 1.18 -37.41
C SER A 302 -30.55 0.00 -36.46
N THR A 303 -29.68 0.02 -35.46
CA THR A 303 -29.92 -0.67 -34.18
C THR A 303 -29.30 0.15 -33.06
N THR A 304 -30.17 0.61 -32.18
CA THR A 304 -29.92 1.10 -30.83
C THR A 304 -29.41 -0.06 -29.97
N HIS A 305 -28.29 0.12 -29.28
CA HIS A 305 -28.01 -0.65 -28.07
C HIS A 305 -27.19 0.20 -27.10
N ASP A 306 -27.79 0.43 -25.94
CA ASP A 306 -27.29 1.24 -24.84
C ASP A 306 -26.11 0.56 -24.14
N ASP A 307 -24.90 1.07 -24.34
CA ASP A 307 -23.79 0.87 -23.41
C ASP A 307 -23.58 2.19 -22.65
N LYS A 308 -24.47 2.45 -21.69
CA LYS A 308 -24.28 3.52 -20.70
C LYS A 308 -23.11 3.11 -19.81
N GLY A 309 -21.93 3.62 -20.15
CA GLY A 309 -20.72 3.48 -19.32
C GLY A 309 -20.93 4.00 -17.91
N LEU A 310 -20.15 3.47 -16.97
CA LEU A 310 -20.19 3.71 -15.52
C LEU A 310 -20.16 5.20 -15.12
N LEU A 311 -19.64 6.07 -15.99
CA LEU A 311 -19.65 7.52 -15.83
C LEU A 311 -21.03 8.17 -16.08
N ALA A 312 -21.85 7.64 -16.98
CA ALA A 312 -23.22 8.11 -17.18
C ALA A 312 -24.08 7.82 -15.93
N PHE A 313 -23.85 6.68 -15.28
CA PHE A 313 -24.50 6.31 -14.02
C PHE A 313 -24.10 7.24 -12.85
N LEU A 314 -22.84 7.69 -12.82
CA LEU A 314 -22.36 8.64 -11.79
C LEU A 314 -22.90 10.06 -12.03
N LEU A 315 -23.05 10.50 -13.28
CA LEU A 315 -23.57 11.82 -13.64
C LEU A 315 -25.09 11.95 -13.48
N GLU A 316 -25.85 10.87 -13.67
CA GLU A 316 -27.31 10.87 -13.50
C GLU A 316 -27.73 11.00 -12.03
N LYS A 317 -26.85 10.63 -11.09
CA LYS A 317 -27.04 10.75 -9.63
C LYS A 317 -26.69 12.13 -9.05
N ILE A 318 -26.21 13.08 -9.85
CA ILE A 318 -25.71 14.40 -9.40
C ILE A 318 -26.61 15.56 -9.87
N LYS A 319 -27.70 15.32 -10.60
CA LYS A 319 -28.71 16.37 -10.83
C LYS A 319 -29.58 16.59 -9.58
N PRO A 320 -29.93 17.86 -9.27
CA PRO A 320 -30.53 18.28 -8.00
C PRO A 320 -31.90 17.66 -7.71
#